data_AF-A0A512DNG9-F1
#
_entry.id   AF-A0A512DNG9-F1
#
_cell.length_a   1.000
_cell.length_b   1.000
_cell.length_c   1.000
_cell.angle_alpha   90.00
_cell.angle_beta   90.00
_cell.angle_gamma   90.00
#
_symmetry.space_group_name_H-M   'P 1'
#
loop_
_entity.id
_entity.type
_entity.pdbx_description
1 polymer ?
#
loop_
_entity_poly.entity_id
_entity_poly.type
_entity_poly.pdbx_seq_one_letter_code
_entity_poly.pdbx_strand_id
1 'polypeptide(L)' 'MTGTITIVQEGRFKMEPEDGQPMLFVLSHSAPIEPQDLPELQRSQAQVTVRYEDSATLIAGVVHDIGWADEPSHRQAI' A
#
# COMPACT_ATOMS: atom_id res chain seq x y z
N MET A 1 4.56 4.02 -5.82
CA MET A 1 4.17 5.32 -5.23
C MET A 1 4.44 5.27 -3.74
N THR A 2 4.79 6.40 -3.14
CA THR A 2 5.16 6.50 -1.72
C THR A 2 4.20 7.43 -0.98
N GLY A 3 3.85 7.10 0.27
CA GLY A 3 2.91 7.88 1.07
C GLY A 3 2.63 7.25 2.44
N THR A 4 1.64 7.79 3.14
CA THR A 4 1.24 7.32 4.47
C THR A 4 -0.17 6.75 4.44
N ILE A 5 -0.36 5.58 5.06
CA ILE A 5 -1.69 4.97 5.19
C ILE A 5 -2.49 5.72 6.26
N THR A 6 -3.65 6.25 5.89
CA THR A 6 -4.51 7.04 6.79
C THR A 6 -5.73 6.26 7.27
N ILE A 7 -6.28 5.36 6.45
CA ILE A 7 -7.46 4.55 6.79
C ILE A 7 -7.24 3.11 6.32
N VAL A 8 -7.64 2.13 7.14
CA VAL A 8 -7.63 0.69 6.81
C VAL A 8 -8.99 0.06 7.10
N GLN A 9 -9.53 -0.69 6.14
CA GLN A 9 -10.78 -1.45 6.26
C GLN A 9 -10.78 -2.70 5.37
N GLU A 10 -10.87 -3.90 5.95
CA GLU A 10 -11.13 -5.16 5.22
C GLU A 10 -10.25 -5.35 3.96
N GLY A 11 -8.92 -5.16 4.08
CA GLY A 11 -7.98 -5.30 2.95
C GLY A 11 -7.94 -4.11 1.98
N ARG A 12 -8.70 -3.05 2.27
CA ARG A 12 -8.67 -1.77 1.57
C ARG A 12 -8.02 -0.72 2.44
N PHE A 13 -7.38 0.26 1.80
CA PHE A 13 -6.78 1.36 2.54
C PHE A 13 -6.78 2.64 1.73
N LYS A 14 -6.83 3.77 2.43
CA LYS A 14 -6.51 5.08 1.85
C LYS A 14 -5.08 5.42 2.16
N MET A 15 -4.36 5.90 1.15
CA MET A 15 -3.02 6.41 1.29
C MET A 15 -2.99 7.87 0.86
N GLU A 16 -2.38 8.71 1.68
CA GLU A 16 -2.02 10.07 1.30
C GLU A 16 -0.61 10.02 0.68
N PRO A 17 -0.46 10.26 -0.63
CA PRO A 17 0.85 10.30 -1.26
C PRO A 17 1.62 11.56 -0.81
N GLU A 18 2.95 11.52 -0.87
CA GLU A 18 3.77 12.72 -0.58
C GLU A 18 3.43 13.89 -1.49
N ASP A 19 3.08 13.59 -2.74
CA ASP A 19 2.63 14.55 -3.73
C ASP A 19 1.30 14.06 -4.33
N GLY A 20 0.25 14.84 -4.15
CA GLY A 20 -1.04 14.62 -4.81
C GLY A 20 -2.22 14.51 -3.86
N GLN A 21 -3.26 13.84 -4.33
CA GLN A 21 -4.50 13.66 -3.58
C GLN A 21 -4.57 12.25 -2.98
N PRO A 22 -5.27 12.07 -1.84
CA PRO A 22 -5.47 10.75 -1.25
C PRO A 22 -6.10 9.76 -2.24
N MET A 23 -5.53 8.57 -2.31
CA MET A 23 -5.98 7.50 -3.21
C MET A 23 -6.47 6.29 -2.43
N LEU A 24 -7.47 5.60 -3.00
CA LEU A 24 -8.01 4.35 -2.47
C LEU A 24 -7.27 3.17 -3.11
N PHE A 25 -6.89 2.21 -2.29
CA PHE A 25 -6.25 0.97 -2.71
C PHE A 25 -6.99 -0.25 -2.18
N VAL A 26 -6.91 -1.33 -2.96
CA VAL A 26 -7.30 -2.69 -2.56
C VAL A 26 -6.05 -3.54 -2.59
N LEU A 27 -5.82 -4.32 -1.54
CA LEU A 27 -4.72 -5.29 -1.51
C LEU A 27 -5.05 -6.47 -2.44
N SER A 28 -4.13 -6.77 -3.36
CA SER A 28 -4.22 -7.97 -4.19
C SER A 28 -4.05 -9.23 -3.34
N HIS A 29 -4.74 -10.29 -3.72
CA HIS A 29 -4.53 -11.64 -3.15
C HIS A 29 -3.11 -12.17 -3.38
N SER A 30 -2.37 -11.58 -4.32
CA SER A 30 -0.97 -11.94 -4.61
C SER A 30 0.04 -11.14 -3.79
N ALA A 31 -0.40 -10.21 -2.95
CA ALA A 31 0.51 -9.40 -2.15
C ALA A 31 1.22 -10.23 -1.09
N PRO A 32 2.47 -9.89 -0.72
CA PRO A 32 3.25 -10.63 0.27
C PRO A 32 2.80 -10.39 1.72
N ILE A 33 1.79 -9.53 1.94
CA ILE A 33 1.17 -9.28 3.23
C ILE A 33 -0.31 -9.61 3.19
N GLU A 34 -0.92 -9.80 4.35
CA GLU A 34 -2.35 -10.07 4.51
C GLU A 34 -3.12 -8.81 4.95
N PRO A 35 -4.45 -8.77 4.73
CA PRO A 35 -5.29 -7.65 5.18
C PRO A 35 -5.14 -7.27 6.66
N GLN A 36 -4.80 -8.22 7.52
CA GLN A 36 -4.62 -8.02 8.96
C GLN A 36 -3.28 -7.34 9.34
N ASP A 37 -2.34 -7.24 8.40
CA ASP A 37 -1.05 -6.58 8.62
C ASP A 37 -1.16 -5.05 8.36
N LEU A 38 -2.12 -4.64 7.53
CA LEU A 38 -2.36 -3.22 7.19
C LEU A 38 -2.58 -2.30 8.41
N PRO A 39 -3.31 -2.69 9.47
CA PRO A 39 -3.48 -1.85 10.66
C PRO A 39 -2.17 -1.51 11.37
N GLU A 40 -1.14 -2.36 11.29
CA GLU A 40 0.17 -2.06 11.87
C GLU A 40 0.89 -0.96 11.07
N LEU A 41 0.85 -1.07 9.73
CA LEU A 41 1.39 -0.05 8.83
C LEU A 41 0.70 1.31 9.06
N GLN A 42 -0.63 1.31 9.22
CA GLN A 42 -1.39 2.51 9.53
C GLN A 42 -1.01 3.08 10.90
N ARG A 43 -1.00 2.27 11.97
CA ARG A 43 -0.74 2.76 13.33
C ARG A 43 0.65 3.35 13.48
N SER A 44 1.62 2.80 12.75
CA SER A 44 2.99 3.31 12.74
C SER A 44 3.10 4.69 12.10
N GLN A 45 2.10 5.10 11.30
CA GLN A 45 2.09 6.36 10.54
C GLN A 45 3.38 6.58 9.74
N ALA A 46 4.06 5.50 9.38
CA ALA A 46 5.31 5.58 8.66
C ALA A 46 5.05 5.57 7.16
N GLN A 47 6.06 6.02 6.43
CA GLN A 47 6.04 6.12 5.00
C GLN A 47 6.17 4.72 4.39
N VAL A 48 5.25 4.38 3.48
CA VAL A 48 5.23 3.11 2.75
C VAL A 48 5.37 3.36 1.26
N THR A 49 5.98 2.41 0.56
CA THR A 49 6.00 2.35 -0.90
C THR A 49 5.08 1.22 -1.37
N VAL A 50 4.17 1.55 -2.29
CA VAL A 50 3.25 0.59 -2.92
C VAL A 50 3.55 0.43 -4.41
N ARG A 51 3.48 -0.81 -4.89
CA ARG A 51 3.39 -1.13 -6.33
C ARG A 51 1.96 -1.51 -6.64
N TYR A 52 1.36 -0.78 -7.57
CA TYR A 52 -0.04 -0.95 -7.91
C TYR A 52 -0.27 -0.86 -9.41
N GLU A 53 -1.37 -1.46 -9.84
CA GLU A 53 -1.95 -1.23 -11.17
C GLU A 53 -3.25 -0.42 -11.04
N ASP A 54 -3.47 0.49 -11.98
CA ASP A 54 -4.74 1.16 -12.13
C ASP A 54 -5.75 0.19 -12.75
N SER A 55 -6.85 -0.07 -12.03
CA SER A 55 -7.91 -0.92 -12.54
C SER A 55 -8.99 -0.06 -13.19
N ALA A 56 -9.18 -0.22 -14.49
CA ALA A 56 -10.20 0.53 -15.25
C ALA A 56 -11.64 0.27 -14.79
N THR A 57 -11.86 -0.79 -13.99
CA THR A 57 -13.17 -1.21 -13.50
C THR A 57 -13.40 -0.89 -12.01
N LEU A 58 -12.38 -0.41 -11.29
CA LEU A 58 -12.47 -0.07 -9.87
C LEU A 58 -12.12 1.40 -9.64
N ILE A 59 -12.74 2.00 -8.61
CA ILE A 59 -12.39 3.35 -8.13
C ILE A 59 -11.15 3.28 -7.21
N ALA A 60 -10.31 2.27 -7.39
CA ALA A 60 -9.17 1.98 -6.52
C ALA A 60 -8.04 1.33 -7.31
N GLY A 61 -6.80 1.64 -6.93
CA GLY A 61 -5.63 0.91 -7.41
C GLY A 61 -5.53 -0.46 -6.76
N VAL A 62 -5.06 -1.46 -7.51
CA VAL A 62 -4.82 -2.81 -6.97
C VAL A 62 -3.35 -2.93 -6.59
N VAL A 63 -3.07 -3.12 -5.30
CA VAL A 63 -1.70 -3.14 -4.75
C VAL A 63 -1.19 -4.56 -4.70
N HIS A 64 -0.08 -4.82 -5.37
CA HIS A 64 0.56 -6.14 -5.43
C HIS A 64 1.75 -6.25 -4.48
N ASP A 65 2.27 -5.12 -4.00
CA ASP A 65 3.43 -5.08 -3.11
C ASP A 65 3.36 -3.81 -2.27
N ILE A 66 3.67 -3.94 -0.98
CA ILE A 66 3.74 -2.83 -0.04
C ILE A 66 4.84 -3.10 0.98
N GLY A 67 5.65 -2.09 1.23
CA GLY A 67 6.71 -2.14 2.24
C GLY A 67 7.05 -0.76 2.75
N TRP A 68 7.82 -0.68 3.83
CA TRP A 68 8.29 0.57 4.39
C TRP A 68 9.23 1.29 3.39
N ALA A 69 9.10 2.60 3.29
CA ALA A 69 9.92 3.40 2.37
C ALA A 69 11.38 3.52 2.86
N ASP A 70 11.61 3.42 4.17
CA ASP A 70 12.94 3.53 4.80
C ASP A 70 13.68 2.17 4.87
N GLU A 71 13.00 1.05 4.58
CA GLU A 71 13.68 -0.23 4.46
C GLU A 71 14.30 -0.36 3.06
N PRO A 72 15.64 -0.54 2.94
CA PRO A 72 16.26 -0.83 1.66
C PRO A 72 15.63 -2.12 1.15
N SER A 73 14.88 -2.01 0.05
CA SER A 73 14.16 -3.12 -0.56
C SER A 73 15.07 -4.34 -0.61
N HIS A 74 14.69 -5.39 0.11
CA HIS A 74 15.43 -6.64 0.17
C HIS A 74 15.67 -7.08 -1.28
N ARG A 75 16.94 -7.00 -1.70
CA ARG A 75 17.40 -7.35 -3.04
C ARG A 75 16.76 -8.68 -3.43
N GLN A 76 16.03 -8.69 -4.55
CA GLN A 76 15.69 -9.93 -5.24
C GLN A 76 16.99 -10.72 -5.43
N ALA A 77 17.09 -11.87 -4.76
CA ALA A 77 18.11 -12.85 -5.03
C ALA A 77 17.75 -13.52 -6.36
N ILE A 78 18.68 -13.39 -7.31
CA ILE A 78 18.79 -14.12 -8.57
C ILE A 78 18.92 -15.62 -8.35
#